data_AF-A0A516NYV4-F1
#
_entry.id   AF-A0A516NYV4-F1
#
_cell.length_a   1.000
_cell.length_b   1.000
_cell.length_c   1.000
_cell.angle_alpha   90.00
_cell.angle_beta   90.00
_cell.angle_gamma   90.00
#
_symmetry.space_group_name_H-M   'P 1'
#
loop_
_entity.id
_entity.type
_entity.pdbx_description
1 polymer ?
#
loop_
_entity_poly.entity_id
_entity_poly.type
_entity_poly.pdbx_seq_one_letter_code
_entity_poly.pdbx_strand_id
1 'polypeptide(L)'
;MKRILLLSSLFIISSCVSVKKHNEKLEIPISVEKLKEDIDYTHRKLEQLHPKLYWYISKEELDYKFDSLKTTIQKPLKPNEFYQKLAPIIAKVREGHLRLYPYQKRLTKKEIKDLEKQKGLLGRYNFVIDQDRIFVKDNADKIENMNVGTEILTIKDIPVKDLLDKYRPIVNSDGFNTTFQKYSLARSWPGFFTAEYGILDSVKIEAKYQNQLKTFYLHREKITKEEKVKTEQENKKLTKSQAGKTKDYNIVTRSFNRDLQFPMKDSTVAYMKIKTFSGTYSRKFYRQSFAMLKKSPAKYLILDVRDNLGGSLSEIRNLYSYLVDEKFEFVTGEVTSRSSLIQADYFEFVPTLAKPIAAITYPLYLIATSLSIKKQENKFYLRNIGTFSLKEPKRNHFAGEIYVLINGSSFSASSIISSKLKAEKRAFLVGEETGGANDGTVAGRYATTKLPNSKLKLPVGLILIQPKIQFTETKKGVLPDHEMIPTLQEILQKKDLQLEWIMNEIKNNGNSTKV
;
A
#
# COMPACT_ATOMS: atom_id res chain seq x y z
N MET A 1 -44.51 -8.65 25.73
CA MET A 1 -44.08 -8.17 24.40
C MET A 1 -44.01 -6.64 24.24
N LYS A 2 -44.92 -5.83 24.82
CA LYS A 2 -44.88 -4.35 24.69
C LYS A 2 -43.67 -3.65 25.35
N ARG A 3 -43.08 -4.20 26.42
CA ARG A 3 -41.87 -3.63 27.07
C ARG A 3 -40.55 -3.91 26.34
N ILE A 4 -40.48 -4.97 25.53
CA ILE A 4 -39.28 -5.29 24.73
C ILE A 4 -39.18 -4.37 23.51
N LEU A 5 -40.31 -4.06 22.85
CA LEU A 5 -40.38 -3.12 21.73
C LEU A 5 -40.00 -1.68 22.11
N LEU A 6 -40.25 -1.26 23.36
CA LEU A 6 -39.87 0.07 23.87
C LEU A 6 -38.37 0.19 24.18
N LEU A 7 -37.71 -0.92 24.54
CA LEU A 7 -36.24 -0.97 24.70
C LEU A 7 -35.53 -1.01 23.34
N SER A 8 -36.13 -1.64 22.33
CA SER A 8 -35.62 -1.65 20.95
C SER A 8 -35.70 -0.28 20.28
N SER A 9 -36.75 0.52 20.57
CA SER A 9 -36.91 1.86 20.00
C SER A 9 -36.02 2.91 20.68
N LEU A 10 -35.70 2.77 21.98
CA LEU A 10 -34.72 3.65 22.65
C LEU A 10 -33.27 3.43 22.17
N PHE A 11 -32.91 2.24 21.70
CA PHE A 11 -31.57 1.95 21.19
C PHE A 11 -31.30 2.49 19.77
N ILE A 12 -32.34 2.91 19.03
CA ILE A 12 -32.18 3.42 17.66
C ILE A 12 -31.93 4.94 17.63
N ILE A 13 -32.27 5.68 18.70
CA ILE A 13 -32.18 7.15 18.74
C ILE A 13 -30.79 7.65 19.24
N SER A 14 -29.94 6.79 19.80
CA SER A 14 -28.68 7.21 20.46
C SER A 14 -27.43 7.23 19.58
N SER A 15 -27.50 6.93 18.27
CA SER A 15 -26.29 6.77 17.44
C SER A 15 -25.94 7.90 16.46
N CYS A 16 -26.70 9.00 16.44
CA CYS A 16 -26.35 10.17 15.61
C CYS A 16 -25.47 11.16 16.39
N VAL A 17 -24.20 10.82 16.61
CA VAL A 17 -23.22 11.84 17.03
C VAL A 17 -23.07 12.83 15.87
N SER A 18 -23.44 14.09 16.09
CA SER A 18 -23.30 15.13 15.07
C SER A 18 -21.85 15.25 14.60
N VAL A 19 -21.64 15.61 13.33
CA VAL A 19 -20.30 15.85 12.77
C VAL A 19 -19.53 16.85 13.64
N LYS A 20 -20.21 17.89 14.12
CA LYS A 20 -19.67 18.87 15.07
C LYS A 20 -19.14 18.22 16.35
N LYS A 21 -19.97 17.45 17.06
CA LYS A 21 -19.58 16.76 18.31
C LYS A 21 -18.49 15.72 18.11
N HIS A 22 -18.41 15.10 16.93
CA HIS A 22 -17.28 14.25 16.58
C HIS A 22 -16.00 15.06 16.42
N ASN A 23 -16.06 16.16 15.67
CA ASN A 23 -14.91 17.00 15.35
C ASN A 23 -14.36 17.75 16.58
N GLU A 24 -15.22 18.19 17.50
CA GLU A 24 -14.82 18.81 18.78
C GLU A 24 -13.87 17.91 19.59
N LYS A 25 -14.06 16.58 19.53
CA LYS A 25 -13.19 15.64 20.25
C LYS A 25 -11.74 15.62 19.77
N LEU A 26 -11.46 16.11 18.56
CA LEU A 26 -10.09 16.25 18.08
C LEU A 26 -9.35 17.41 18.77
N GLU A 27 -10.09 18.37 19.32
CA GLU A 27 -9.52 19.57 19.93
C GLU A 27 -9.45 19.50 21.46
N ILE A 28 -10.12 18.52 22.07
CA ILE A 28 -10.14 18.32 23.52
C ILE A 28 -8.87 17.57 23.95
N PRO A 29 -8.01 18.17 24.81
CA PRO A 29 -6.86 17.48 25.36
C PRO A 29 -7.27 16.30 26.24
N ILE A 30 -6.51 15.21 26.15
CA ILE A 30 -6.67 13.99 26.95
C ILE A 30 -5.65 14.05 28.09
N SER A 31 -6.06 13.68 29.31
CA SER A 31 -5.19 13.73 30.47
C SER A 31 -3.97 12.82 30.33
N VAL A 32 -2.90 13.14 31.05
CA VAL A 32 -1.62 12.41 31.00
C VAL A 32 -1.81 10.93 31.33
N GLU A 33 -2.61 10.63 32.35
CA GLU A 33 -2.88 9.26 32.83
C GLU A 33 -3.54 8.44 31.72
N LYS A 34 -4.56 9.01 31.07
CA LYS A 34 -5.29 8.36 29.97
C LYS A 34 -4.43 8.15 28.72
N LEU A 35 -3.48 9.05 28.45
CA LEU A 35 -2.52 8.87 27.37
C LEU A 35 -1.51 7.77 27.68
N LYS A 36 -1.08 7.64 28.95
CA LYS A 36 -0.22 6.53 29.40
C LYS A 36 -0.96 5.18 29.32
N GLU A 37 -2.23 5.13 29.70
CA GLU A 37 -3.08 3.95 29.50
C GLU A 37 -3.18 3.54 28.02
N ASP A 38 -3.31 4.52 27.12
CA ASP A 38 -3.31 4.29 25.67
C ASP A 38 -1.98 3.73 25.16
N ILE A 39 -0.86 4.15 25.74
CA ILE A 39 0.48 3.62 25.45
C ILE A 39 0.57 2.15 25.89
N ASP A 40 0.24 1.85 27.16
CA ASP A 40 0.29 0.49 27.70
C ASP A 40 -0.68 -0.45 26.97
N TYR A 41 -1.87 0.06 26.63
CA TYR A 41 -2.85 -0.68 25.83
C TYR A 41 -2.32 -1.01 24.44
N THR A 42 -1.65 -0.05 23.77
CA THR A 42 -1.03 -0.24 22.47
C THR A 42 0.05 -1.32 22.53
N HIS A 43 0.97 -1.19 23.50
CA HIS A 43 2.08 -2.13 23.66
C HIS A 43 1.57 -3.57 23.87
N ARG A 44 0.68 -3.76 24.84
CA ARG A 44 0.06 -5.06 25.12
C ARG A 44 -0.68 -5.64 23.91
N LYS A 45 -1.37 -4.80 23.11
CA LYS A 45 -2.10 -5.27 21.92
C LYS A 45 -1.16 -5.74 20.82
N LEU A 46 -0.02 -5.08 20.65
CA LEU A 46 1.02 -5.56 19.73
C LEU A 46 1.55 -6.94 20.17
N GLU A 47 1.90 -7.11 21.45
CA GLU A 47 2.39 -8.39 21.98
C GLU A 47 1.38 -9.53 21.80
N GLN A 48 0.09 -9.24 22.00
CA GLN A 48 -0.98 -10.23 21.88
C GLN A 48 -1.27 -10.64 20.43
N LEU A 49 -1.18 -9.71 19.49
CA LEU A 49 -1.76 -9.88 18.15
C LEU A 49 -0.72 -10.12 17.07
N HIS A 50 0.47 -9.52 17.18
CA HIS A 50 1.43 -9.46 16.08
C HIS A 50 2.32 -10.72 16.04
N PRO A 51 2.26 -11.56 14.98
CA PRO A 51 2.96 -12.86 14.93
C PRO A 51 4.48 -12.77 14.96
N LYS A 52 5.06 -11.63 14.58
CA LYS A 52 6.50 -11.39 14.55
C LYS A 52 6.87 -10.00 15.06
N LEU A 53 6.35 -9.60 16.23
CA LEU A 53 6.57 -8.24 16.76
C LEU A 53 8.07 -7.87 16.86
N TYR A 54 8.89 -8.86 17.24
CA TYR A 54 10.31 -8.68 17.51
C TYR A 54 11.22 -9.04 16.33
N TRP A 55 10.70 -9.05 15.09
CA TRP A 55 11.51 -9.46 13.92
C TRP A 55 12.68 -8.50 13.66
N TYR A 56 12.42 -7.20 13.82
CA TYR A 56 13.34 -6.12 13.45
C TYR A 56 13.67 -5.17 14.61
N ILE A 57 13.19 -5.49 15.82
CA ILE A 57 13.46 -4.77 17.06
C ILE A 57 13.47 -5.79 18.20
N SER A 58 14.41 -5.67 19.15
CA SER A 58 14.41 -6.56 20.31
C SER A 58 13.26 -6.22 21.25
N LYS A 59 12.89 -7.16 22.14
CA LYS A 59 11.86 -6.89 23.14
C LYS A 59 12.29 -5.75 24.06
N GLU A 60 13.52 -5.80 24.53
CA GLU A 60 14.12 -4.82 25.45
C GLU A 60 14.14 -3.42 24.81
N GLU A 61 14.50 -3.34 23.53
CA GLU A 61 14.51 -2.06 22.81
C GLU A 61 13.08 -1.52 22.62
N LEU A 62 12.10 -2.37 22.30
CA LEU A 62 10.71 -1.93 22.13
C LEU A 62 10.10 -1.49 23.47
N ASP A 63 10.29 -2.27 24.53
CA ASP A 63 9.87 -1.97 25.90
C ASP A 63 10.44 -0.60 26.33
N TYR A 64 11.76 -0.41 26.17
CA TYR A 64 12.43 0.84 26.49
C TYR A 64 11.86 2.04 25.73
N LYS A 65 11.51 1.88 24.45
CA LYS A 65 10.90 2.96 23.67
C LYS A 65 9.51 3.34 24.16
N PHE A 66 8.68 2.37 24.54
CA PHE A 66 7.36 2.65 25.11
C PHE A 66 7.48 3.31 26.49
N ASP A 67 8.39 2.84 27.34
CA ASP A 67 8.65 3.44 28.64
C ASP A 67 9.20 4.87 28.53
N SER A 68 10.16 5.07 27.63
CA SER A 68 10.69 6.40 27.31
C SER A 68 9.60 7.33 26.80
N LEU A 69 8.70 6.85 25.92
CA LEU A 69 7.58 7.67 25.45
C LEU A 69 6.70 8.14 26.64
N LYS A 70 6.38 7.25 27.58
CA LYS A 70 5.56 7.58 28.76
C LYS A 70 6.16 8.71 29.60
N THR A 71 7.48 8.79 29.74
CA THR A 71 8.14 9.87 30.51
C THR A 71 8.07 11.23 29.80
N THR A 72 7.92 11.25 28.47
CA THR A 72 7.76 12.50 27.71
C THR A 72 6.34 13.08 27.74
N ILE A 73 5.33 12.32 28.20
CA ILE A 73 3.94 12.78 28.31
C ILE A 73 3.75 13.43 29.69
N GLN A 74 4.03 14.73 29.76
CA GLN A 74 3.99 15.51 31.00
C GLN A 74 2.80 16.48 31.08
N LYS A 75 2.07 16.66 29.98
CA LYS A 75 0.88 17.51 29.91
C LYS A 75 -0.21 16.86 29.07
N PRO A 76 -1.48 17.24 29.25
CA PRO A 76 -2.57 16.78 28.38
C PRO A 76 -2.29 17.11 26.91
N LEU A 77 -2.63 16.19 26.01
CA LEU A 77 -2.45 16.34 24.56
C LEU A 77 -3.74 16.07 23.81
N LYS A 78 -3.96 16.77 22.70
CA LYS A 78 -5.00 16.44 21.74
C LYS A 78 -4.71 15.07 21.10
N PRO A 79 -5.73 14.35 20.60
CA PRO A 79 -5.54 13.05 19.94
C PRO A 79 -4.44 13.03 18.87
N ASN A 80 -4.39 14.06 18.02
CA ASN A 80 -3.44 14.12 16.92
C ASN A 80 -2.07 14.68 17.33
N GLU A 81 -1.94 15.34 18.49
CA GLU A 81 -0.63 15.65 19.10
C GLU A 81 -0.03 14.38 19.71
N PHE A 82 -0.86 13.57 20.36
CA PHE A 82 -0.45 12.25 20.85
C PHE A 82 -0.06 11.30 19.71
N TYR A 83 -0.81 11.30 18.61
CA TYR A 83 -0.46 10.57 17.39
C TYR A 83 0.98 10.84 16.92
N GLN A 84 1.40 12.12 16.89
CA GLN A 84 2.74 12.51 16.46
C GLN A 84 3.85 11.95 17.37
N LYS A 85 3.53 11.64 18.63
CA LYS A 85 4.48 11.01 19.56
C LYS A 85 4.46 9.49 19.51
N LEU A 86 3.28 8.87 19.36
CA LEU A 86 3.13 7.41 19.39
C LEU A 86 3.46 6.75 18.04
N ALA A 87 3.09 7.37 16.91
CA ALA A 87 3.30 6.78 15.59
C ALA A 87 4.78 6.48 15.28
N PRO A 88 5.76 7.35 15.63
CA PRO A 88 7.17 7.02 15.45
C PRO A 88 7.65 5.82 16.26
N ILE A 89 7.07 5.56 17.44
CA ILE A 89 7.42 4.36 18.24
C ILE A 89 6.91 3.10 17.53
N ILE A 90 5.69 3.14 17.00
CA ILE A 90 5.13 2.03 16.20
C ILE A 90 5.97 1.79 14.93
N ALA A 91 6.44 2.84 14.27
CA ALA A 91 7.30 2.72 13.09
C ALA A 91 8.65 2.03 13.39
N LYS A 92 9.12 2.01 14.66
CA LYS A 92 10.34 1.29 15.06
C LYS A 92 10.18 -0.23 15.07
N VAL A 93 8.95 -0.76 15.01
CA VAL A 93 8.72 -2.18 14.76
C VAL A 93 9.18 -2.59 13.35
N ARG A 94 9.25 -1.63 12.42
CA ARG A 94 9.70 -1.84 11.04
C ARG A 94 8.88 -2.89 10.30
N GLU A 95 7.56 -2.76 10.43
CA GLU A 95 6.57 -3.50 9.64
C GLU A 95 5.77 -2.49 8.82
N GLY A 96 5.89 -2.58 7.49
CA GLY A 96 5.31 -1.65 6.53
C GLY A 96 3.78 -1.66 6.51
N HIS A 97 3.16 -2.72 7.01
CA HIS A 97 1.71 -2.85 7.17
C HIS A 97 1.18 -2.40 8.54
N LEU A 98 2.06 -2.14 9.52
CA LEU A 98 1.69 -1.79 10.89
C LEU A 98 1.74 -0.27 11.11
N ARG A 99 0.67 0.46 10.82
CA ARG A 99 0.66 1.92 10.98
C ARG A 99 -0.45 2.40 11.89
N LEU A 100 -0.14 3.40 12.72
CA LEU A 100 -1.15 4.15 13.46
C LEU A 100 -1.87 5.10 12.51
N TYR A 101 -3.19 5.20 12.65
CA TYR A 101 -3.96 6.21 11.93
C TYR A 101 -4.34 7.37 12.84
N PRO A 102 -4.19 8.63 12.37
CA PRO A 102 -4.64 9.79 13.11
C PRO A 102 -6.15 9.79 13.28
N TYR A 103 -6.64 10.51 14.29
CA TYR A 103 -8.07 10.68 14.46
C TYR A 103 -8.59 11.65 13.40
N GLN A 104 -9.45 11.15 12.50
CA GLN A 104 -9.88 11.91 11.33
C GLN A 104 -11.09 12.80 11.64
N LYS A 105 -11.06 14.01 11.07
CA LYS A 105 -12.24 14.87 10.96
C LYS A 105 -13.30 14.20 10.10
N ARG A 106 -14.56 14.36 10.49
CA ARG A 106 -15.72 13.99 9.67
C ARG A 106 -16.20 15.21 8.89
N LEU A 107 -16.67 14.95 7.68
CA LEU A 107 -17.32 15.93 6.83
C LEU A 107 -18.83 15.70 6.83
N THR A 108 -19.58 16.78 6.75
CA THR A 108 -21.01 16.77 6.46
C THR A 108 -21.26 16.36 5.01
N LYS A 109 -22.49 15.91 4.72
CA LYS A 109 -22.90 15.59 3.34
C LYS A 109 -22.76 16.78 2.39
N LYS A 110 -22.96 18.01 2.89
CA LYS A 110 -22.82 19.24 2.11
C LYS A 110 -21.36 19.48 1.74
N GLU A 111 -20.45 19.42 2.71
CA GLU A 111 -19.00 19.57 2.46
C GLU A 111 -18.49 18.52 1.46
N ILE A 112 -18.90 17.25 1.61
CA ILE A 112 -18.55 16.19 0.66
C ILE A 112 -19.02 16.55 -0.76
N LYS A 113 -20.29 16.95 -0.91
CA LYS A 113 -20.88 17.32 -2.21
C LYS A 113 -20.19 18.53 -2.84
N ASP A 114 -19.70 19.47 -2.06
CA ASP A 114 -18.98 20.64 -2.56
C ASP A 114 -17.54 20.29 -2.96
N LEU A 115 -16.88 19.41 -2.22
CA LEU A 115 -15.56 18.88 -2.59
C LEU A 115 -15.60 18.00 -3.85
N GLU A 116 -16.68 17.23 -4.07
CA GLU A 116 -16.88 16.45 -5.31
C GLU A 116 -16.97 17.32 -6.58
N LYS A 117 -17.19 18.64 -6.43
CA LYS A 117 -17.21 19.61 -7.53
C LYS A 117 -15.87 20.31 -7.71
N GLN A 118 -14.83 19.90 -7.00
CA GLN A 118 -13.52 20.52 -7.01
C GLN A 118 -12.43 19.48 -7.20
N LYS A 119 -11.33 19.86 -7.86
CA LYS A 119 -10.12 19.06 -7.87
C LYS A 119 -9.43 19.14 -6.49
N GLY A 120 -8.61 18.14 -6.17
CA GLY A 120 -7.77 18.18 -4.97
C GLY A 120 -6.78 19.35 -5.02
N LEU A 121 -6.23 19.78 -3.89
CA LEU A 121 -5.23 20.86 -3.86
C LEU A 121 -3.85 20.30 -4.25
N LEU A 122 -3.18 19.61 -3.32
CA LEU A 122 -1.88 18.97 -3.54
C LEU A 122 -2.02 17.53 -4.07
N GLY A 123 -3.12 16.84 -3.73
CA GLY A 123 -3.35 15.44 -4.10
C GLY A 123 -3.65 15.17 -5.58
N ARG A 124 -3.58 16.20 -6.44
CA ARG A 124 -3.73 16.10 -7.91
C ARG A 124 -2.38 15.95 -8.65
N TYR A 125 -1.28 16.05 -7.93
CA TYR A 125 0.08 15.93 -8.45
C TYR A 125 0.72 14.66 -7.92
N ASN A 126 1.67 14.11 -8.67
CA ASN A 126 2.67 13.21 -8.12
C ASN A 126 3.97 13.97 -7.85
N PHE A 127 4.68 13.55 -6.81
CA PHE A 127 5.93 14.17 -6.39
C PHE A 127 7.08 13.16 -6.42
N VAL A 128 8.31 13.68 -6.52
CA VAL A 128 9.54 12.97 -6.19
C VAL A 128 10.12 13.61 -4.93
N ILE A 129 10.55 12.78 -3.99
CA ILE A 129 11.33 13.24 -2.85
C ILE A 129 12.78 12.84 -3.09
N ASP A 130 13.66 13.84 -3.03
CA ASP A 130 15.10 13.68 -3.07
C ASP A 130 15.67 14.27 -1.80
N GLN A 131 16.04 13.40 -0.85
CA GLN A 131 16.44 13.78 0.51
C GLN A 131 15.36 14.64 1.21
N ASP A 132 15.66 15.93 1.44
CA ASP A 132 14.80 16.91 2.12
C ASP A 132 14.06 17.83 1.13
N ARG A 133 14.06 17.49 -0.17
CA ARG A 133 13.50 18.31 -1.25
C ARG A 133 12.30 17.61 -1.88
N ILE A 134 11.33 18.41 -2.32
CA ILE A 134 10.12 17.92 -3.00
C ILE A 134 10.08 18.50 -4.41
N PHE A 135 9.93 17.63 -5.41
CA PHE A 135 9.82 18.01 -6.81
C PHE A 135 8.52 17.56 -7.42
N VAL A 136 7.95 18.38 -8.32
CA VAL A 136 6.79 18.00 -9.12
C VAL A 136 7.21 16.94 -10.16
N LYS A 137 6.63 15.74 -10.07
CA LYS A 137 6.89 14.60 -10.99
C LYS A 137 6.03 14.69 -12.26
N ASP A 138 4.79 15.15 -12.11
CA ASP A 138 3.87 15.38 -13.20
C ASP A 138 2.93 16.54 -12.92
N ASN A 139 2.41 17.13 -14.00
CA ASN A 139 1.44 18.22 -13.97
C ASN A 139 0.42 17.99 -15.09
N ALA A 140 -0.42 16.96 -14.90
CA ALA A 140 -1.41 16.56 -15.90
C ALA A 140 -2.42 17.67 -16.22
N ASP A 141 -2.67 18.56 -15.26
CA ASP A 141 -3.61 19.67 -15.39
C ASP A 141 -2.97 20.96 -15.93
N LYS A 142 -1.66 20.97 -16.22
CA LYS A 142 -0.93 22.11 -16.80
C LYS A 142 -1.04 23.40 -15.98
N ILE A 143 -1.05 23.28 -14.65
CA ILE A 143 -1.08 24.43 -13.75
C ILE A 143 0.23 25.22 -13.87
N GLU A 144 0.13 26.54 -14.00
CA GLU A 144 1.29 27.42 -14.09
C GLU A 144 2.19 27.27 -12.86
N ASN A 145 3.50 27.43 -13.05
CA ASN A 145 4.51 27.36 -11.99
C ASN A 145 4.69 25.98 -11.35
N MET A 146 3.92 24.98 -11.78
CA MET A 146 4.00 23.59 -11.35
C MET A 146 4.56 22.67 -12.46
N ASN A 147 5.49 23.17 -13.28
CA ASN A 147 6.12 22.37 -14.33
C ASN A 147 6.87 21.15 -13.73
N VAL A 148 7.07 20.10 -14.53
CA VAL A 148 7.87 18.95 -14.10
C VAL A 148 9.28 19.42 -13.74
N GLY A 149 9.74 19.05 -12.55
CA GLY A 149 11.03 19.50 -12.00
C GLY A 149 10.97 20.81 -11.21
N THR A 150 9.81 21.44 -11.05
CA THR A 150 9.62 22.50 -10.04
C THR A 150 9.94 21.94 -8.66
N GLU A 151 10.87 22.57 -7.95
CA GLU A 151 11.19 22.31 -6.55
C GLU A 151 10.28 23.14 -5.66
N ILE A 152 9.58 22.50 -4.72
CA ILE A 152 8.78 23.20 -3.71
C ILE A 152 9.69 23.52 -2.53
N LEU A 153 9.78 24.79 -2.15
CA LEU A 153 10.61 25.26 -1.04
C LEU A 153 9.80 25.44 0.24
N THR A 154 8.65 26.09 0.14
CA THR A 154 7.74 26.30 1.27
C THR A 154 6.28 26.06 0.87
N ILE A 155 5.49 25.61 1.85
CA ILE A 155 4.04 25.48 1.74
C ILE A 155 3.43 26.10 2.99
N LYS A 156 2.52 27.06 2.82
CA LYS A 156 1.91 27.80 3.96
C LYS A 156 2.98 28.45 4.86
N ASP A 157 4.02 28.99 4.24
CA ASP A 157 5.19 29.61 4.89
C ASP A 157 6.04 28.64 5.75
N ILE A 158 5.85 27.33 5.58
CA ILE A 158 6.62 26.29 6.27
C ILE A 158 7.60 25.68 5.27
N PRO A 159 8.91 25.65 5.57
CA PRO A 159 9.89 24.92 4.77
C PRO A 159 9.46 23.47 4.56
N VAL A 160 9.55 22.97 3.32
CA VAL A 160 9.19 21.57 3.05
C VAL A 160 10.06 20.59 3.84
N LYS A 161 11.30 20.98 4.14
CA LYS A 161 12.20 20.20 5.02
C LYS A 161 11.58 19.95 6.38
N ASP A 162 10.98 20.97 7.01
CA ASP A 162 10.37 20.83 8.33
C ASP A 162 9.14 19.90 8.28
N LEU A 163 8.38 19.94 7.19
CA LEU A 163 7.28 19.00 6.94
C LEU A 163 7.82 17.57 6.78
N LEU A 164 8.87 17.39 6.00
CA LEU A 164 9.48 16.07 5.77
C LEU A 164 10.11 15.50 7.05
N ASP A 165 10.83 16.30 7.82
CA ASP A 165 11.42 15.90 9.10
C ASP A 165 10.36 15.46 10.10
N LYS A 166 9.19 16.10 10.07
CA LYS A 166 8.04 15.72 10.90
C LYS A 166 7.36 14.43 10.43
N TYR A 167 7.19 14.24 9.12
CA TYR A 167 6.41 13.13 8.57
C TYR A 167 7.21 11.85 8.35
N ARG A 168 8.51 11.96 8.04
CA ARG A 168 9.39 10.82 7.75
C ARG A 168 9.44 9.79 8.89
N PRO A 169 9.51 10.16 10.19
CA PRO A 169 9.53 9.18 11.28
C PRO A 169 8.26 8.33 11.42
N ILE A 170 7.16 8.73 10.78
CA ILE A 170 5.86 8.06 10.83
C ILE A 170 5.70 7.04 9.68
N VAL A 171 6.59 7.09 8.69
CA VAL A 171 6.54 6.19 7.52
C VAL A 171 7.19 4.85 7.87
N ASN A 172 6.38 3.81 7.88
CA ASN A 172 6.83 2.44 8.07
C ASN A 172 7.40 1.81 6.79
N SER A 173 8.32 0.86 6.97
CA SER A 173 8.86 -0.06 5.96
C SER A 173 9.05 -1.43 6.59
N ASP A 174 9.12 -2.49 5.78
CA ASP A 174 9.53 -3.80 6.28
C ASP A 174 11.05 -3.80 6.53
N GLY A 175 11.48 -4.24 7.72
CA GLY A 175 12.88 -4.40 8.06
C GLY A 175 13.73 -3.13 8.00
N PHE A 176 15.00 -3.30 7.63
CA PHE A 176 15.97 -2.21 7.47
C PHE A 176 15.99 -1.65 6.04
N ASN A 177 14.90 -1.85 5.28
CA ASN A 177 14.73 -1.25 3.97
C ASN A 177 14.81 0.27 4.07
N THR A 178 15.51 0.90 3.12
CA THR A 178 15.64 2.37 3.01
C THR A 178 15.05 2.93 1.72
N THR A 179 14.63 2.04 0.80
CA THR A 179 14.17 2.41 -0.54
C THR A 179 12.70 2.77 -0.53
N PHE A 180 11.86 2.15 0.31
CA PHE A 180 10.41 2.40 0.36
C PHE A 180 10.05 3.78 0.87
N GLN A 181 10.79 4.31 1.85
CA GLN A 181 10.39 5.51 2.60
C GLN A 181 10.26 6.72 1.69
N LYS A 182 11.19 6.93 0.75
CA LYS A 182 11.11 8.07 -0.18
C LYS A 182 9.87 7.99 -1.07
N TYR A 183 9.51 6.80 -1.56
CA TYR A 183 8.31 6.63 -2.38
C TYR A 183 7.02 6.72 -1.57
N SER A 184 6.99 6.12 -0.39
CA SER A 184 5.84 6.13 0.50
C SER A 184 5.56 7.56 0.97
N LEU A 185 6.60 8.30 1.38
CA LEU A 185 6.49 9.70 1.78
C LEU A 185 6.08 10.59 0.60
N ALA A 186 6.63 10.38 -0.60
CA ALA A 186 6.27 11.15 -1.80
C ALA A 186 4.77 11.06 -2.13
N ARG A 187 4.15 9.89 -1.86
CA ARG A 187 2.70 9.67 -2.05
C ARG A 187 1.85 10.19 -0.90
N SER A 188 2.36 10.19 0.33
CA SER A 188 1.56 10.37 1.54
C SER A 188 1.67 11.75 2.18
N TRP A 189 2.76 12.49 1.95
CA TRP A 189 2.96 13.82 2.53
C TRP A 189 1.81 14.81 2.25
N PRO A 190 1.15 14.84 1.07
CA PRO A 190 0.01 15.73 0.86
C PRO A 190 -1.17 15.38 1.77
N GLY A 191 -1.33 14.09 2.08
CA GLY A 191 -2.33 13.58 3.01
C GLY A 191 -2.02 13.97 4.45
N PHE A 192 -0.76 13.89 4.88
CA PHE A 192 -0.33 14.35 6.20
C PHE A 192 -0.54 15.86 6.37
N PHE A 193 -0.14 16.65 5.36
CA PHE A 193 -0.37 18.08 5.32
C PHE A 193 -1.86 18.42 5.43
N THR A 194 -2.71 17.73 4.66
CA THR A 194 -4.17 17.91 4.68
C THR A 194 -4.78 17.49 6.02
N ALA A 195 -4.28 16.43 6.65
CA ALA A 195 -4.76 15.98 7.95
C ALA A 195 -4.46 16.98 9.07
N GLU A 196 -3.32 17.68 8.96
CA GLU A 196 -2.87 18.68 9.94
C GLU A 196 -3.51 20.05 9.74
N TYR A 197 -3.41 20.60 8.53
CA TYR A 197 -3.86 21.97 8.24
C TYR A 197 -5.30 22.04 7.71
N GLY A 198 -5.92 20.89 7.49
CA GLY A 198 -7.27 20.77 6.97
C GLY A 198 -7.35 20.83 5.44
N ILE A 199 -8.59 20.81 4.96
CA ILE A 199 -8.91 20.87 3.53
C ILE A 199 -8.94 22.35 3.14
N LEU A 200 -7.81 22.86 2.65
CA LEU A 200 -7.68 24.26 2.25
C LEU A 200 -8.19 24.49 0.82
N ASP A 201 -8.78 25.67 0.57
CA ASP A 201 -9.17 26.15 -0.77
C ASP A 201 -7.97 26.67 -1.56
N SER A 202 -6.97 27.21 -0.86
CA SER A 202 -5.72 27.65 -1.45
C SER A 202 -4.57 27.55 -0.46
N VAL A 203 -3.34 27.53 -0.97
CA VAL A 203 -2.14 27.55 -0.14
C VAL A 203 -1.02 28.34 -0.84
N LYS A 204 -0.31 29.17 -0.09
CA LYS A 204 0.89 29.86 -0.57
C LYS A 204 2.00 28.83 -0.79
N ILE A 205 2.64 28.90 -1.96
CA ILE A 205 3.79 28.09 -2.34
C ILE A 205 4.92 29.02 -2.76
N GLU A 206 6.11 28.76 -2.23
CA GLU A 206 7.36 29.28 -2.78
C GLU A 206 8.08 28.13 -3.45
N ALA A 207 8.45 28.32 -4.71
CA ALA A 207 9.02 27.28 -5.52
C ALA A 207 10.18 27.80 -6.38
N LYS A 208 11.05 26.89 -6.79
CA LYS A 208 12.17 27.13 -7.69
C LYS A 208 12.01 26.30 -8.96
N TYR A 209 12.04 26.95 -10.11
CA TYR A 209 12.05 26.26 -11.41
C TYR A 209 13.11 26.91 -12.30
N GLN A 210 14.04 26.12 -12.83
CA GLN A 210 15.14 26.61 -13.69
C GLN A 210 15.88 27.83 -13.09
N ASN A 211 16.22 27.74 -11.80
CA ASN A 211 16.85 28.81 -11.01
C ASN A 211 16.03 30.10 -10.79
N GLN A 212 14.76 30.14 -11.21
CA GLN A 212 13.86 31.24 -10.92
C GLN A 212 13.02 30.91 -9.68
N LEU A 213 13.03 31.81 -8.70
CA LEU A 213 12.16 31.76 -7.54
C LEU A 213 10.80 32.37 -7.91
N LYS A 214 9.73 31.69 -7.53
CA LYS A 214 8.37 32.20 -7.67
C LYS A 214 7.57 31.93 -6.41
N THR A 215 6.77 32.92 -6.05
CA THR A 215 5.79 32.82 -4.97
C THR A 215 4.40 32.96 -5.57
N PHE A 216 3.53 32.01 -5.31
CA PHE A 216 2.18 31.99 -5.84
C PHE A 216 1.21 31.27 -4.90
N TYR A 217 -0.08 31.44 -5.14
CA TYR A 217 -1.11 30.66 -4.45
C TYR A 217 -1.56 29.52 -5.35
N LEU A 218 -1.44 28.29 -4.85
CA LEU A 218 -2.08 27.14 -5.48
C LEU A 218 -3.54 27.11 -5.02
N HIS A 219 -4.46 27.02 -5.97
CA HIS A 219 -5.89 27.00 -5.70
C HIS A 219 -6.52 25.66 -6.06
N ARG A 220 -7.58 25.28 -5.35
CA ARG A 220 -8.50 24.24 -5.82
C ARG A 220 -9.25 24.77 -7.05
N GLU A 221 -9.27 23.97 -8.11
CA GLU A 221 -10.06 24.28 -9.29
C GLU A 221 -11.44 23.67 -9.18
N LYS A 222 -12.47 24.41 -9.62
CA LYS A 222 -13.81 23.86 -9.82
C LYS A 222 -13.78 22.91 -11.01
N ILE A 223 -14.49 21.81 -10.89
CA ILE A 223 -14.79 20.91 -12.01
C ILE A 223 -16.03 21.46 -12.69
N THR A 224 -15.91 21.84 -13.95
CA THR A 224 -17.04 22.33 -14.74
C THR A 224 -18.07 21.21 -14.96
N LYS A 225 -19.33 21.59 -15.23
CA LYS A 225 -20.39 20.60 -15.49
C LYS A 225 -20.05 19.77 -16.73
N GLU A 226 -19.49 20.41 -17.75
CA GLU A 226 -19.05 19.84 -19.01
C GLU A 226 -17.92 18.82 -18.79
N GLU A 227 -16.87 19.19 -18.05
CA GLU A 227 -15.79 18.27 -17.69
C GLU A 227 -16.29 17.08 -16.89
N LYS A 228 -17.20 17.31 -15.94
CA LYS A 228 -17.78 16.25 -15.12
C LYS A 228 -18.55 15.25 -15.98
N VAL A 229 -19.48 15.73 -16.81
CA VAL A 229 -20.28 14.89 -17.70
C VAL A 229 -19.39 14.13 -18.69
N LYS A 230 -18.41 14.80 -19.31
CA LYS A 230 -17.44 14.17 -20.21
C LYS A 230 -16.66 13.06 -19.52
N THR A 231 -16.11 13.34 -18.34
CA THR A 231 -15.36 12.36 -17.53
C THR A 231 -16.24 11.17 -17.15
N GLU A 232 -17.48 11.40 -16.73
CA GLU A 232 -18.42 10.32 -16.36
C GLU A 232 -18.77 9.44 -17.56
N GLN A 233 -19.00 10.02 -18.74
CA GLN A 233 -19.27 9.29 -19.97
C GLN A 233 -18.06 8.46 -20.42
N GLU A 234 -16.87 9.06 -20.45
CA GLU A 234 -15.61 8.37 -20.80
C GLU A 234 -15.34 7.20 -19.83
N ASN A 235 -15.45 7.43 -18.53
CA ASN A 235 -15.26 6.39 -17.52
C ASN A 235 -16.30 5.28 -17.64
N LYS A 236 -17.57 5.61 -17.93
CA LYS A 236 -18.63 4.60 -18.15
C LYS A 236 -18.34 3.77 -19.40
N LYS A 237 -17.85 4.39 -20.49
CA LYS A 237 -17.46 3.70 -21.72
C LYS A 237 -16.30 2.74 -21.47
N LEU A 238 -15.22 3.23 -20.84
CA LEU A 238 -14.02 2.44 -20.57
C LEU A 238 -14.32 1.30 -19.60
N THR A 239 -14.96 1.55 -18.46
CA THR A 239 -15.25 0.53 -17.45
C THR A 239 -16.16 -0.59 -17.98
N LYS A 240 -17.08 -0.29 -18.89
CA LYS A 240 -17.96 -1.31 -19.49
C LYS A 240 -17.30 -2.10 -20.61
N SER A 241 -16.26 -1.56 -21.25
CA SER A 241 -15.55 -2.22 -22.34
C SER A 241 -14.87 -3.52 -21.87
N GLN A 242 -14.68 -4.45 -22.82
CA GLN A 242 -13.99 -5.71 -22.55
C GLN A 242 -12.54 -5.48 -22.09
N ALA A 243 -11.87 -4.46 -22.64
CA ALA A 243 -10.55 -4.02 -22.19
C ALA A 243 -10.60 -3.44 -20.77
N GLY A 244 -11.54 -2.54 -20.45
CA GLY A 244 -11.68 -1.97 -19.11
C GLY A 244 -11.93 -2.98 -18.00
N LYS A 245 -12.71 -4.02 -18.28
CA LYS A 245 -12.84 -5.14 -17.34
C LYS A 245 -11.52 -5.90 -17.22
N THR A 246 -10.99 -6.44 -18.32
CA THR A 246 -9.83 -7.33 -18.26
C THR A 246 -8.54 -6.66 -17.79
N LYS A 247 -8.24 -5.46 -18.30
CA LYS A 247 -7.10 -4.65 -17.92
C LYS A 247 -7.33 -3.84 -16.62
N ASP A 248 -8.52 -3.97 -16.02
CA ASP A 248 -8.90 -3.36 -14.74
C ASP A 248 -8.68 -1.84 -14.74
N TYR A 249 -9.52 -1.14 -15.50
CA TYR A 249 -9.46 0.33 -15.63
C TYR A 249 -9.86 1.01 -14.32
N ASN A 250 -8.96 1.83 -13.79
CA ASN A 250 -9.16 2.57 -12.56
C ASN A 250 -9.62 4.01 -12.86
N ILE A 251 -10.84 4.35 -12.45
CA ILE A 251 -11.47 5.65 -12.71
C ILE A 251 -10.80 6.82 -11.95
N VAL A 252 -10.14 6.54 -10.82
CA VAL A 252 -9.50 7.56 -9.98
C VAL A 252 -8.19 8.00 -10.62
N THR A 253 -7.38 7.04 -11.06
CA THR A 253 -6.09 7.31 -11.73
C THR A 253 -6.21 7.46 -13.24
N ARG A 254 -7.41 7.25 -13.80
CA ARG A 254 -7.72 7.28 -15.24
C ARG A 254 -6.76 6.42 -16.07
N SER A 255 -6.45 5.22 -15.58
CA SER A 255 -5.47 4.37 -16.22
C SER A 255 -5.79 2.89 -16.06
N PHE A 256 -5.30 2.07 -16.99
CA PHE A 256 -5.36 0.62 -16.87
C PHE A 256 -4.36 0.13 -15.83
N ASN A 257 -4.80 -0.81 -15.00
CA ASN A 257 -3.96 -1.45 -14.00
C ASN A 257 -2.98 -2.45 -14.64
N ARG A 258 -3.44 -3.20 -15.64
CA ARG A 258 -2.65 -4.26 -16.30
C ARG A 258 -2.54 -4.03 -17.78
N ASP A 259 -1.37 -4.31 -18.33
CA ASP A 259 -1.16 -4.26 -19.78
C ASP A 259 -0.14 -5.29 -20.24
N LEU A 260 -0.30 -5.72 -21.50
CA LEU A 260 0.66 -6.60 -22.19
C LEU A 260 0.88 -6.02 -23.59
N GLN A 261 2.15 -5.77 -23.92
CA GLN A 261 2.60 -5.17 -25.18
C GLN A 261 3.75 -5.99 -25.77
N PHE A 262 3.98 -5.83 -27.07
CA PHE A 262 5.17 -6.34 -27.76
C PHE A 262 5.94 -5.14 -28.31
N PRO A 263 6.94 -4.62 -27.57
CA PRO A 263 7.64 -3.39 -27.95
C PRO A 263 8.52 -3.52 -29.21
N MET A 264 8.83 -4.75 -29.64
CA MET A 264 9.63 -5.02 -30.84
C MET A 264 8.75 -5.45 -32.01
N LYS A 265 9.14 -5.04 -33.23
CA LYS A 265 8.42 -5.38 -34.47
C LYS A 265 8.30 -6.90 -34.70
N ASP A 266 9.32 -7.65 -34.30
CA ASP A 266 9.35 -9.12 -34.41
C ASP A 266 8.58 -9.83 -33.29
N SER A 267 8.05 -9.10 -32.31
CA SER A 267 7.32 -9.62 -31.15
C SER A 267 8.10 -10.64 -30.31
N THR A 268 9.44 -10.64 -30.37
CA THR A 268 10.30 -11.55 -29.61
C THR A 268 10.39 -11.19 -28.12
N VAL A 269 10.08 -9.94 -27.78
CA VAL A 269 10.01 -9.43 -26.42
C VAL A 269 8.56 -9.07 -26.11
N ALA A 270 8.04 -9.61 -25.00
CA ALA A 270 6.79 -9.21 -24.41
C ALA A 270 7.05 -8.36 -23.16
N TYR A 271 6.30 -7.28 -23.01
CA TYR A 271 6.35 -6.39 -21.84
C TYR A 271 4.99 -6.39 -21.14
N MET A 272 4.96 -6.87 -19.89
CA MET A 272 3.76 -6.91 -19.06
C MET A 272 3.91 -5.96 -17.87
N LYS A 273 3.04 -4.95 -17.78
CA LYS A 273 3.03 -4.01 -16.65
C LYS A 273 1.84 -4.29 -15.73
N ILE A 274 2.09 -4.34 -14.43
CA ILE A 274 1.05 -4.52 -13.40
C ILE A 274 1.23 -3.45 -12.33
N LYS A 275 0.31 -2.48 -12.26
CA LYS A 275 0.37 -1.37 -11.30
C LYS A 275 -0.04 -1.78 -9.88
N THR A 276 -0.97 -2.72 -9.74
CA THR A 276 -1.38 -3.30 -8.45
C THR A 276 -1.98 -4.68 -8.65
N PHE A 277 -1.76 -5.57 -7.68
CA PHE A 277 -2.39 -6.89 -7.65
C PHE A 277 -3.82 -6.81 -7.09
N SER A 278 -4.73 -6.07 -7.74
CA SER A 278 -6.09 -5.80 -7.25
C SER A 278 -6.98 -7.05 -7.05
N GLY A 279 -6.63 -8.18 -7.68
CA GLY A 279 -7.45 -9.40 -7.80
C GLY A 279 -8.55 -9.30 -8.86
N THR A 280 -9.12 -8.11 -9.07
CA THR A 280 -10.24 -7.84 -9.98
C THR A 280 -9.90 -8.19 -11.42
N TYR A 281 -10.71 -9.08 -12.03
CA TYR A 281 -10.56 -9.61 -13.40
C TYR A 281 -9.20 -10.25 -13.77
N SER A 282 -8.27 -10.36 -12.81
CA SER A 282 -6.90 -10.84 -13.00
C SER A 282 -6.80 -12.20 -13.70
N ARG A 283 -7.60 -13.19 -13.27
CA ARG A 283 -7.60 -14.54 -13.87
C ARG A 283 -7.90 -14.51 -15.37
N LYS A 284 -8.84 -13.64 -15.81
CA LYS A 284 -9.19 -13.50 -17.23
C LYS A 284 -8.05 -12.84 -17.99
N PHE A 285 -7.45 -11.79 -17.43
CA PHE A 285 -6.29 -11.11 -18.01
C PHE A 285 -5.12 -12.07 -18.24
N TYR A 286 -4.69 -12.80 -17.21
CA TYR A 286 -3.56 -13.72 -17.35
C TYR A 286 -3.86 -14.86 -18.33
N ARG A 287 -5.05 -15.45 -18.27
CA ARG A 287 -5.43 -16.50 -19.23
C ARG A 287 -5.33 -16.02 -20.68
N GLN A 288 -5.80 -14.80 -20.97
CA GLN A 288 -5.74 -14.23 -22.31
C GLN A 288 -4.31 -13.84 -22.70
N SER A 289 -3.58 -13.21 -21.79
CA SER A 289 -2.20 -12.76 -21.99
C SER A 289 -1.26 -13.92 -22.29
N PHE A 290 -1.29 -14.98 -21.48
CA PHE A 290 -0.45 -16.15 -21.69
C PHE A 290 -0.89 -17.03 -22.86
N ALA A 291 -2.17 -17.00 -23.25
CA ALA A 291 -2.60 -17.59 -24.52
C ALA A 291 -2.05 -16.81 -25.72
N MET A 292 -1.93 -15.49 -25.64
CA MET A 292 -1.30 -14.65 -26.65
C MET A 292 0.21 -14.90 -26.71
N LEU A 293 0.90 -14.95 -25.55
CA LEU A 293 2.32 -15.27 -25.47
C LEU A 293 2.64 -16.63 -26.12
N LYS A 294 1.84 -17.66 -25.82
CA LYS A 294 2.03 -19.01 -26.39
C LYS A 294 1.90 -19.04 -27.93
N LYS A 295 1.17 -18.10 -28.53
CA LYS A 295 0.98 -17.96 -29.98
C LYS A 295 1.95 -16.98 -30.63
N SER A 296 2.76 -16.28 -29.82
CA SER A 296 3.73 -15.29 -30.29
C SER A 296 5.13 -15.90 -30.39
N PRO A 297 6.07 -15.28 -31.14
CA PRO A 297 7.47 -15.68 -31.14
C PRO A 297 8.24 -15.20 -29.88
N ALA A 298 7.55 -14.74 -28.84
CA ALA A 298 8.17 -14.20 -27.64
C ALA A 298 9.09 -15.21 -26.96
N LYS A 299 10.36 -14.83 -26.84
CA LYS A 299 11.39 -15.56 -26.09
C LYS A 299 11.66 -14.91 -24.73
N TYR A 300 11.33 -13.62 -24.60
CA TYR A 300 11.55 -12.83 -23.40
C TYR A 300 10.25 -12.25 -22.87
N LEU A 301 10.04 -12.31 -21.55
CA LEU A 301 8.97 -11.62 -20.84
C LEU A 301 9.57 -10.65 -19.83
N ILE A 302 9.34 -9.36 -20.03
CA ILE A 302 9.67 -8.32 -19.06
C ILE A 302 8.42 -8.06 -18.22
N LEU A 303 8.48 -8.39 -16.94
CA LEU A 303 7.43 -8.15 -15.95
C LEU A 303 7.75 -6.88 -15.15
N ASP A 304 7.02 -5.80 -15.40
CA ASP A 304 7.18 -4.52 -14.69
C ASP A 304 6.21 -4.44 -13.50
N VAL A 305 6.79 -4.56 -12.30
CA VAL A 305 6.11 -4.41 -11.00
C VAL A 305 6.70 -3.24 -10.19
N ARG A 306 7.40 -2.31 -10.85
CA ARG A 306 7.78 -1.03 -10.23
C ARG A 306 6.52 -0.26 -9.85
N ASP A 307 6.59 0.46 -8.74
CA ASP A 307 5.48 1.24 -8.18
C ASP A 307 4.26 0.43 -7.69
N ASN A 308 4.35 -0.91 -7.68
CA ASN A 308 3.29 -1.83 -7.26
C ASN A 308 3.32 -2.12 -5.75
N LEU A 309 2.37 -1.53 -5.01
CA LEU A 309 2.25 -1.70 -3.55
C LEU A 309 1.68 -3.05 -3.10
N GLY A 310 1.52 -4.00 -4.01
CA GLY A 310 1.00 -5.34 -3.71
C GLY A 310 -0.51 -5.48 -3.91
N GLY A 311 -1.12 -6.29 -3.05
CA GLY A 311 -2.55 -6.66 -3.11
C GLY A 311 -2.81 -8.14 -2.87
N SER A 312 -3.48 -8.78 -3.82
CA SER A 312 -4.07 -10.11 -3.71
C SER A 312 -3.05 -11.24 -3.84
N LEU A 313 -2.89 -12.01 -2.76
CA LEU A 313 -2.10 -13.25 -2.78
C LEU A 313 -2.62 -14.28 -3.80
N SER A 314 -3.95 -14.34 -4.00
CA SER A 314 -4.53 -15.23 -5.02
C SER A 314 -4.09 -14.80 -6.42
N GLU A 315 -3.92 -13.50 -6.66
CA GLU A 315 -3.50 -13.00 -7.95
C GLU A 315 -2.04 -13.37 -8.25
N ILE A 316 -1.12 -13.03 -7.35
CA ILE A 316 0.31 -13.32 -7.55
C ILE A 316 0.57 -14.82 -7.68
N ARG A 317 -0.11 -15.67 -6.89
CA ARG A 317 -0.03 -17.13 -7.04
C ARG A 317 -0.55 -17.59 -8.41
N ASN A 318 -1.62 -16.96 -8.92
CA ASN A 318 -2.14 -17.29 -10.24
C ASN A 318 -1.18 -16.84 -11.35
N LEU A 319 -0.60 -15.64 -11.25
CA LEU A 319 0.45 -15.20 -12.16
C LEU A 319 1.64 -16.17 -12.12
N TYR A 320 2.11 -16.53 -10.92
CA TYR A 320 3.21 -17.48 -10.73
C TYR A 320 2.97 -18.82 -11.45
N SER A 321 1.74 -19.36 -11.42
CA SER A 321 1.41 -20.59 -12.15
C SER A 321 1.57 -20.50 -13.67
N TYR A 322 1.66 -19.30 -14.25
CA TYR A 322 1.98 -19.10 -15.66
C TYR A 322 3.48 -18.85 -15.90
N LEU A 323 4.28 -18.71 -14.86
CA LEU A 323 5.72 -18.42 -14.94
C LEU A 323 6.59 -19.64 -14.67
N VAL A 324 6.04 -20.73 -14.14
CA VAL A 324 6.79 -21.96 -13.83
C VAL A 324 6.19 -23.18 -14.54
N ASP A 325 6.97 -24.26 -14.60
CA ASP A 325 6.68 -25.53 -15.26
C ASP A 325 6.61 -26.73 -14.29
N GLU A 326 7.00 -26.54 -13.02
CA GLU A 326 6.89 -27.55 -11.97
C GLU A 326 5.79 -27.24 -10.94
N LYS A 327 5.43 -28.26 -10.15
CA LYS A 327 4.51 -28.11 -9.03
C LYS A 327 5.14 -27.26 -7.94
N PHE A 328 4.36 -26.38 -7.32
CA PHE A 328 4.91 -25.44 -6.35
C PHE A 328 3.99 -25.22 -5.15
N GLU A 329 4.60 -25.03 -3.98
CA GLU A 329 4.00 -24.30 -2.86
C GLU A 329 4.44 -22.85 -2.96
N PHE A 330 3.48 -21.92 -2.89
CA PHE A 330 3.77 -20.50 -3.14
C PHE A 330 4.15 -19.74 -1.86
N VAL A 331 3.28 -19.84 -0.84
CA VAL A 331 3.45 -19.14 0.44
C VAL A 331 3.02 -20.02 1.62
N THR A 332 3.58 -19.73 2.80
CA THR A 332 3.11 -20.20 4.10
C THR A 332 2.47 -19.05 4.88
N GLY A 333 1.67 -19.36 5.90
CA GLY A 333 1.03 -18.38 6.77
C GLY A 333 1.15 -18.78 8.24
N GLU A 334 1.97 -18.07 9.02
CA GLU A 334 2.15 -18.27 10.47
C GLU A 334 1.27 -17.28 11.26
N VAL A 335 0.68 -17.74 12.38
CA VAL A 335 -0.19 -16.93 13.26
C VAL A 335 0.22 -17.13 14.74
N THR A 336 -0.18 -16.22 15.63
CA THR A 336 0.21 -16.29 17.05
C THR A 336 -0.44 -17.47 17.81
N SER A 337 -1.68 -17.82 17.47
CA SER A 337 -2.43 -18.88 18.16
C SER A 337 -3.60 -19.40 17.33
N ARG A 338 -4.24 -20.50 17.77
CA ARG A 338 -5.48 -21.01 17.16
C ARG A 338 -6.65 -20.03 17.18
N SER A 339 -6.67 -19.09 18.13
CA SER A 339 -7.74 -18.10 18.29
C SER A 339 -7.39 -16.72 17.75
N SER A 340 -6.15 -16.49 17.32
CA SER A 340 -5.67 -15.18 16.84
C SER A 340 -6.58 -14.54 15.78
N LEU A 341 -6.99 -15.32 14.77
CA LEU A 341 -7.83 -14.86 13.67
C LEU A 341 -9.30 -14.60 14.03
N ILE A 342 -9.74 -14.99 15.24
CA ILE A 342 -11.07 -14.66 15.77
C ILE A 342 -11.15 -13.16 16.09
N GLN A 343 -10.01 -12.53 16.41
CA GLN A 343 -9.94 -11.09 16.68
C GLN A 343 -9.93 -10.24 15.39
N ALA A 344 -10.01 -10.88 14.21
CA ALA A 344 -10.03 -10.16 12.94
C ALA A 344 -11.30 -9.32 12.76
N ASP A 345 -11.19 -8.25 11.96
CA ASP A 345 -12.25 -7.28 11.68
C ASP A 345 -13.41 -7.85 10.82
N TYR A 346 -14.14 -8.85 11.32
CA TYR A 346 -15.18 -9.58 10.59
C TYR A 346 -16.28 -8.67 10.04
N PHE A 347 -16.76 -7.72 10.85
CA PHE A 347 -17.88 -6.85 10.47
C PHE A 347 -17.47 -5.60 9.68
N GLU A 348 -16.17 -5.32 9.53
CA GLU A 348 -15.71 -4.08 8.89
C GLU A 348 -16.02 -4.06 7.38
N PHE A 349 -15.96 -5.22 6.73
CA PHE A 349 -16.24 -5.36 5.30
C PHE A 349 -17.67 -5.77 4.98
N VAL A 350 -18.54 -5.91 6.00
CA VAL A 350 -19.94 -6.29 5.83
C VAL A 350 -20.79 -5.03 5.60
N PRO A 351 -21.52 -4.94 4.47
CA PRO A 351 -22.46 -3.84 4.24
C PRO A 351 -23.45 -3.71 5.40
N THR A 352 -23.81 -2.48 5.79
CA THR A 352 -24.63 -2.21 6.99
C THR A 352 -25.92 -3.03 7.03
N LEU A 353 -26.62 -3.18 5.90
CA LEU A 353 -27.85 -3.96 5.79
C LEU A 353 -27.65 -5.48 5.95
N ALA A 354 -26.44 -5.98 5.68
CA ALA A 354 -26.08 -7.39 5.81
C ALA A 354 -25.54 -7.75 7.21
N LYS A 355 -25.28 -6.77 8.08
CA LYS A 355 -24.73 -7.02 9.43
C LYS A 355 -25.56 -7.95 10.30
N PRO A 356 -26.91 -7.89 10.32
CA PRO A 356 -27.71 -8.84 11.09
C PRO A 356 -27.50 -10.29 10.65
N ILE A 357 -27.44 -10.53 9.34
CA ILE A 357 -27.19 -11.87 8.77
C ILE A 357 -25.75 -12.31 9.09
N ALA A 358 -24.79 -11.40 8.97
CA ALA A 358 -23.40 -11.69 9.34
C ALA A 358 -23.25 -12.02 10.83
N ALA A 359 -24.05 -11.41 11.71
CA ALA A 359 -24.05 -11.71 13.14
C ALA A 359 -24.58 -13.12 13.44
N ILE A 360 -25.65 -13.55 12.75
CA ILE A 360 -26.17 -14.92 12.86
C ILE A 360 -25.14 -15.96 12.41
N THR A 361 -24.42 -15.66 11.33
CA THR A 361 -23.41 -16.57 10.76
C THR A 361 -22.04 -16.49 11.42
N TYR A 362 -21.82 -15.53 12.33
CA TYR A 362 -20.54 -15.29 12.98
C TYR A 362 -20.00 -16.52 13.75
N PRO A 363 -20.79 -17.26 14.55
CA PRO A 363 -20.29 -18.47 15.23
C PRO A 363 -19.75 -19.53 14.25
N LEU A 364 -20.38 -19.72 13.10
CA LEU A 364 -19.88 -20.63 12.05
C LEU A 364 -18.56 -20.14 11.46
N TYR A 365 -18.42 -18.83 11.23
CA TYR A 365 -17.16 -18.22 10.80
C TYR A 365 -16.03 -18.45 11.82
N LEU A 366 -16.32 -18.35 13.12
CA LEU A 366 -15.35 -18.61 14.19
C LEU A 366 -14.87 -20.07 14.18
N ILE A 367 -15.81 -21.02 14.09
CA ILE A 367 -15.49 -22.45 14.01
C ILE A 367 -14.64 -22.74 12.77
N ALA A 368 -15.07 -22.28 11.60
CA ALA A 368 -14.34 -22.46 10.35
C ALA A 368 -12.93 -21.85 10.41
N THR A 369 -12.79 -20.68 11.01
CA THR A 369 -11.48 -20.00 11.18
C THR A 369 -10.56 -20.78 12.12
N SER A 370 -11.07 -21.27 13.26
CA SER A 370 -10.28 -22.10 14.19
C SER A 370 -9.83 -23.42 13.54
N LEU A 371 -10.71 -24.08 12.79
CA LEU A 371 -10.40 -25.31 12.05
C LEU A 371 -9.42 -25.08 10.89
N SER A 372 -9.29 -23.84 10.40
CA SER A 372 -8.32 -23.50 9.35
C SER A 372 -6.87 -23.39 9.85
N ILE A 373 -6.63 -23.51 11.16
CA ILE A 373 -5.31 -23.41 11.78
C ILE A 373 -4.83 -24.79 12.26
N LYS A 374 -3.60 -25.14 11.93
CA LYS A 374 -2.89 -26.33 12.42
C LYS A 374 -1.76 -25.92 13.36
N LYS A 375 -1.58 -26.66 14.46
CA LYS A 375 -0.39 -26.57 15.30
C LYS A 375 0.66 -27.52 14.70
N GLN A 376 1.88 -27.04 14.52
CA GLN A 376 3.02 -27.84 14.09
C GLN A 376 4.18 -27.45 15.01
N GLU A 377 4.65 -28.42 15.80
CA GLU A 377 5.58 -28.20 16.92
C GLU A 377 5.06 -27.09 17.86
N ASN A 378 5.83 -26.03 18.09
CA ASN A 378 5.49 -24.90 18.95
C ASN A 378 4.92 -23.70 18.17
N LYS A 379 4.59 -23.86 16.88
CA LYS A 379 4.04 -22.80 16.03
C LYS A 379 2.66 -23.12 15.48
N PHE A 380 1.95 -22.10 15.04
CA PHE A 380 0.62 -22.21 14.45
C PHE A 380 0.63 -21.71 13.01
N TYR A 381 0.08 -22.51 12.11
CA TYR A 381 0.06 -22.22 10.68
C TYR A 381 -1.34 -22.34 10.11
N LEU A 382 -1.61 -21.59 9.04
CA LEU A 382 -2.76 -21.84 8.18
C LEU A 382 -2.64 -23.23 7.54
N ARG A 383 -3.76 -23.95 7.46
CA ARG A 383 -3.84 -25.22 6.74
C ARG A 383 -3.59 -25.01 5.24
N ASN A 384 -3.09 -26.06 4.59
CA ASN A 384 -2.70 -26.08 3.19
C ASN A 384 -3.93 -26.07 2.25
N ILE A 385 -4.70 -24.98 2.25
CA ILE A 385 -5.92 -24.83 1.46
C ILE A 385 -5.80 -23.56 0.61
N GLY A 386 -6.39 -23.57 -0.59
CA GLY A 386 -6.51 -22.36 -1.41
C GLY A 386 -5.15 -21.85 -1.86
N THR A 387 -4.71 -20.69 -1.34
CA THR A 387 -3.42 -20.09 -1.68
C THR A 387 -2.23 -20.82 -1.06
N PHE A 388 -2.43 -21.52 0.06
CA PHE A 388 -1.39 -22.18 0.86
C PHE A 388 -1.19 -23.67 0.53
N SER A 389 -1.87 -24.18 -0.50
CA SER A 389 -1.72 -25.57 -0.94
C SER A 389 -0.73 -25.69 -2.09
N LEU A 390 -0.25 -26.92 -2.33
CA LEU A 390 0.45 -27.28 -3.57
C LEU A 390 -0.39 -26.87 -4.80
N LYS A 391 0.30 -26.40 -5.85
CA LYS A 391 -0.27 -25.95 -7.11
C LYS A 391 0.43 -26.56 -8.29
N GLU A 392 -0.37 -26.73 -9.35
CA GLU A 392 0.10 -27.13 -10.66
C GLU A 392 0.36 -25.88 -11.52
N PRO A 393 1.37 -25.94 -12.40
CA PRO A 393 1.59 -24.93 -13.42
C PRO A 393 0.43 -24.91 -14.42
N LYS A 394 0.28 -23.80 -15.16
CA LYS A 394 -0.71 -23.66 -16.21
C LYS A 394 -0.21 -24.26 -17.50
N ARG A 395 -1.12 -24.82 -18.29
CA ARG A 395 -0.82 -25.38 -19.62
C ARG A 395 -0.15 -24.38 -20.56
N ASN A 396 -0.50 -23.10 -20.44
CA ASN A 396 0.10 -22.02 -21.24
C ASN A 396 1.17 -21.27 -20.42
N HIS A 397 1.94 -21.93 -19.57
CA HIS A 397 3.06 -21.28 -18.89
C HIS A 397 4.07 -20.77 -19.92
N PHE A 398 4.76 -19.70 -19.57
CA PHE A 398 5.81 -19.11 -20.39
C PHE A 398 7.14 -19.79 -20.08
N ALA A 399 7.74 -20.42 -21.09
CA ALA A 399 9.00 -21.16 -20.96
C ALA A 399 10.25 -20.32 -21.28
N GLY A 400 10.08 -19.12 -21.82
CA GLY A 400 11.20 -18.23 -22.16
C GLY A 400 11.83 -17.54 -20.94
N GLU A 401 12.80 -16.68 -21.20
CA GLU A 401 13.50 -15.91 -20.19
C GLU A 401 12.62 -14.80 -19.60
N ILE A 402 12.72 -14.60 -18.28
CA ILE A 402 11.93 -13.59 -17.58
C ILE A 402 12.87 -12.57 -16.96
N TYR A 403 12.63 -11.30 -17.27
CA TYR A 403 13.18 -10.17 -16.53
C TYR A 403 12.09 -9.56 -15.65
N VAL A 404 12.42 -9.15 -14.43
CA VAL A 404 11.48 -8.45 -13.54
C VAL A 404 12.05 -7.09 -13.18
N LEU A 405 11.30 -6.03 -13.51
CA LEU A 405 11.63 -4.67 -13.10
C LEU A 405 11.05 -4.39 -11.70
N ILE A 406 11.92 -4.03 -10.76
CA ILE A 406 11.57 -3.75 -9.35
C ILE A 406 12.09 -2.39 -8.89
N ASN A 407 11.43 -1.79 -7.90
CA ASN A 407 11.94 -0.61 -7.21
C ASN A 407 11.52 -0.58 -5.73
N GLY A 408 11.92 0.46 -5.01
CA GLY A 408 11.52 0.65 -3.61
C GLY A 408 10.01 0.70 -3.36
N SER A 409 9.17 0.84 -4.40
CA SER A 409 7.72 0.76 -4.29
C SER A 409 7.09 -0.58 -4.66
N SER A 410 7.87 -1.55 -5.13
CA SER A 410 7.47 -2.94 -5.20
C SER A 410 7.34 -3.44 -3.76
N PHE A 411 6.11 -3.53 -3.24
CA PHE A 411 5.85 -3.79 -1.81
C PHE A 411 4.82 -4.92 -1.63
N SER A 412 4.81 -5.54 -0.44
CA SER A 412 3.82 -6.58 -0.06
C SER A 412 3.80 -7.75 -1.06
N ALA A 413 2.65 -8.07 -1.65
CA ALA A 413 2.50 -9.10 -2.67
C ALA A 413 3.51 -8.98 -3.83
N SER A 414 3.94 -7.76 -4.19
CA SER A 414 4.96 -7.55 -5.21
C SER A 414 6.34 -8.05 -4.79
N SER A 415 6.72 -7.85 -3.52
CA SER A 415 7.96 -8.40 -2.96
C SER A 415 7.88 -9.92 -2.85
N ILE A 416 6.73 -10.48 -2.46
CA ILE A 416 6.54 -11.94 -2.33
C ILE A 416 6.80 -12.66 -3.66
N ILE A 417 6.20 -12.19 -4.77
CA ILE A 417 6.43 -12.82 -6.08
C ILE A 417 7.85 -12.62 -6.57
N SER A 418 8.44 -11.44 -6.34
CA SER A 418 9.83 -11.14 -6.75
C SER A 418 10.82 -12.02 -5.98
N SER A 419 10.63 -12.15 -4.67
CA SER A 419 11.41 -13.02 -3.77
C SER A 419 11.36 -14.48 -4.24
N LYS A 420 10.15 -14.99 -4.51
CA LYS A 420 9.95 -16.37 -4.97
C LYS A 420 10.59 -16.63 -6.34
N LEU A 421 10.42 -15.72 -7.31
CA LEU A 421 11.04 -15.84 -8.64
C LEU A 421 12.57 -15.80 -8.57
N LYS A 422 13.14 -14.90 -7.74
CA LYS A 422 14.59 -14.78 -7.55
C LYS A 422 15.17 -16.03 -6.88
N ALA A 423 14.55 -16.50 -5.81
CA ALA A 423 15.02 -17.67 -5.06
C ALA A 423 15.04 -18.95 -5.89
N GLU A 424 14.07 -19.13 -6.80
CA GLU A 424 14.04 -20.26 -7.74
C GLU A 424 14.88 -20.03 -9.00
N LYS A 425 15.63 -18.92 -9.09
CA LYS A 425 16.39 -18.51 -10.29
C LYS A 425 15.54 -18.48 -11.56
N ARG A 426 14.23 -18.25 -11.42
CA ARG A 426 13.29 -18.26 -12.54
C ARG A 426 13.32 -16.96 -13.34
N ALA A 427 13.71 -15.85 -12.71
CA ALA A 427 13.79 -14.56 -13.35
C ALA A 427 15.02 -13.78 -12.93
N PHE A 428 15.48 -12.88 -13.81
CA PHE A 428 16.54 -11.92 -13.56
C PHE A 428 15.94 -10.57 -13.18
N LEU A 429 16.24 -10.07 -11.98
CA LEU A 429 15.67 -8.85 -11.42
C LEU A 429 16.55 -7.64 -11.73
N VAL A 430 15.94 -6.55 -12.17
CA VAL A 430 16.63 -5.30 -12.52
C VAL A 430 15.97 -4.13 -11.82
N GLY A 431 16.77 -3.25 -11.23
CA GLY A 431 16.31 -1.97 -10.68
C GLY A 431 16.81 -1.69 -9.27
N GLU A 432 15.92 -1.42 -8.33
CA GLU A 432 16.25 -1.05 -6.95
C GLU A 432 15.62 -2.05 -5.97
N GLU A 433 16.25 -2.28 -4.81
CA GLU A 433 15.72 -3.11 -3.71
C GLU A 433 14.22 -2.85 -3.47
N THR A 434 13.41 -3.92 -3.45
CA THR A 434 11.96 -3.82 -3.22
C THR A 434 11.65 -3.22 -1.85
N GLY A 435 10.57 -2.46 -1.71
CA GLY A 435 10.19 -1.87 -0.42
C GLY A 435 9.68 -2.86 0.64
N GLY A 436 9.14 -4.01 0.22
CA GLY A 436 8.72 -5.08 1.13
C GLY A 436 9.84 -6.10 1.36
N ALA A 437 9.86 -6.75 2.52
CA ALA A 437 10.94 -7.66 2.89
C ALA A 437 10.97 -8.94 2.04
N ASN A 438 12.17 -9.50 1.85
CA ASN A 438 12.39 -10.73 1.09
C ASN A 438 11.72 -11.96 1.74
N ASP A 439 11.82 -12.05 3.06
CA ASP A 439 11.47 -13.26 3.83
C ASP A 439 9.99 -13.29 4.28
N GLY A 440 9.21 -12.29 3.91
CA GLY A 440 7.78 -12.22 4.15
C GLY A 440 7.30 -10.89 4.69
N THR A 441 6.02 -10.84 5.04
CA THR A 441 5.36 -9.62 5.54
C THR A 441 4.26 -9.99 6.53
N VAL A 442 4.04 -9.19 7.57
CA VAL A 442 2.93 -9.39 8.50
C VAL A 442 1.71 -8.60 8.01
N ALA A 443 0.70 -9.32 7.50
CA ALA A 443 -0.49 -8.73 6.93
C ALA A 443 -1.67 -9.71 6.96
N GLY A 444 -2.34 -9.91 5.81
CA GLY A 444 -3.44 -10.84 5.65
C GLY A 444 -4.73 -10.31 6.28
N ARG A 445 -5.10 -10.86 7.44
CA ARG A 445 -6.26 -10.40 8.21
C ARG A 445 -5.79 -9.40 9.27
N TYR A 446 -6.57 -8.36 9.51
CA TYR A 446 -6.27 -7.34 10.51
C TYR A 446 -7.22 -7.43 11.69
N ALA A 447 -6.70 -7.13 12.87
CA ALA A 447 -7.47 -6.76 14.05
C ALA A 447 -7.25 -5.26 14.31
N THR A 448 -8.23 -4.43 13.97
CA THR A 448 -8.13 -2.98 14.14
C THR A 448 -8.47 -2.59 15.57
N THR A 449 -7.41 -2.32 16.31
CA THR A 449 -7.51 -1.88 17.69
C THR A 449 -7.81 -0.39 17.73
N LYS A 450 -8.89 0.00 18.43
CA LYS A 450 -9.22 1.41 18.70
C LYS A 450 -8.78 1.76 20.13
N LEU A 451 -7.84 2.69 20.26
CA LEU A 451 -7.30 3.08 21.56
C LEU A 451 -8.41 3.65 22.47
N PRO A 452 -8.43 3.29 23.77
CA PRO A 452 -9.56 3.57 24.65
C PRO A 452 -9.77 5.06 24.92
N ASN A 453 -8.73 5.89 24.92
CA ASN A 453 -8.85 7.32 25.25
C ASN A 453 -8.73 8.20 24.00
N SER A 454 -7.65 8.10 23.24
CA SER A 454 -7.36 8.90 22.03
C SER A 454 -8.20 8.54 20.81
N LYS A 455 -8.80 7.34 20.80
CA LYS A 455 -9.59 6.82 19.68
C LYS A 455 -8.81 6.65 18.37
N LEU A 456 -7.47 6.75 18.43
CA LEU A 456 -6.59 6.39 17.32
C LEU A 456 -6.81 4.92 16.95
N LYS A 457 -6.60 4.59 15.68
CA LYS A 457 -6.78 3.23 15.16
C LYS A 457 -5.43 2.61 14.82
N LEU A 458 -5.21 1.40 15.29
CA LEU A 458 -4.03 0.59 14.99
C LEU A 458 -4.49 -0.74 14.39
N PRO A 459 -4.53 -0.87 13.04
CA PRO A 459 -4.65 -2.17 12.40
C PRO A 459 -3.41 -3.04 12.69
N VAL A 460 -3.60 -4.19 13.32
CA VAL A 460 -2.52 -5.16 13.52
C VAL A 460 -2.73 -6.34 12.58
N GLY A 461 -1.77 -6.59 11.70
CA GLY A 461 -1.76 -7.78 10.85
C GLY A 461 -1.60 -9.05 11.69
N LEU A 462 -2.38 -10.08 11.37
CA LEU A 462 -2.46 -11.30 12.18
C LEU A 462 -1.74 -12.49 11.57
N ILE A 463 -1.25 -12.36 10.34
CA ILE A 463 -0.65 -13.46 9.58
C ILE A 463 0.70 -13.01 9.07
N LEU A 464 1.75 -13.71 9.47
CA LEU A 464 3.03 -13.66 8.78
C LEU A 464 2.91 -14.48 7.49
N ILE A 465 2.94 -13.81 6.34
CA ILE A 465 2.89 -14.44 5.02
C ILE A 465 4.30 -14.52 4.48
N GLN A 466 4.78 -15.74 4.19
CA GLN A 466 6.16 -15.95 3.76
C GLN A 466 6.18 -16.65 2.40
N PRO A 467 6.97 -16.18 1.43
CA PRO A 467 7.24 -16.96 0.22
C PRO A 467 7.90 -18.28 0.63
N LYS A 468 7.57 -19.37 -0.08
CA LYS A 468 8.18 -20.68 0.16
C LYS A 468 9.61 -20.68 -0.40
N ILE A 469 10.55 -20.12 0.35
CA ILE A 469 11.97 -20.01 0.00
C ILE A 469 12.81 -20.35 1.24
N GLN A 470 14.11 -20.53 1.04
CA GLN A 470 15.04 -20.46 2.17
C GLN A 470 15.15 -19.00 2.63
N PHE A 471 14.98 -18.75 3.92
CA PHE A 471 15.07 -17.38 4.44
C PHE A 471 16.49 -16.89 4.35
N THR A 472 16.60 -15.64 3.92
CA THR A 472 17.90 -14.97 3.81
C THR A 472 18.32 -14.36 5.14
N GLU A 473 17.37 -14.07 6.04
CA GLU A 473 17.55 -13.38 7.32
C GLU A 473 18.26 -12.02 7.18
N THR A 474 18.28 -11.47 5.95
CA THR A 474 18.92 -10.19 5.63
C THR A 474 18.18 -9.02 6.25
N LYS A 475 16.91 -9.20 6.61
CA LYS A 475 15.99 -8.17 7.12
C LYS A 475 15.86 -6.98 6.16
N LYS A 476 16.05 -7.23 4.87
CA LYS A 476 15.95 -6.28 3.75
C LYS A 476 14.91 -6.74 2.74
N GLY A 477 14.64 -5.89 1.76
CA GLY A 477 13.86 -6.23 0.59
C GLY A 477 14.58 -7.20 -0.35
N VAL A 478 13.89 -7.57 -1.43
CA VAL A 478 14.47 -8.36 -2.51
C VAL A 478 15.47 -7.49 -3.26
N LEU A 479 16.75 -7.83 -3.18
CA LEU A 479 17.79 -7.16 -3.95
C LEU A 479 17.68 -7.54 -5.44
N PRO A 480 17.92 -6.61 -6.38
CA PRO A 480 18.00 -6.94 -7.80
C PRO A 480 19.22 -7.82 -8.10
N ASP A 481 19.23 -8.48 -9.25
CA ASP A 481 20.43 -9.12 -9.79
C ASP A 481 21.32 -8.08 -10.51
N HIS A 482 20.69 -7.06 -11.11
CA HIS A 482 21.37 -5.86 -11.61
C HIS A 482 20.77 -4.60 -10.97
N GLU A 483 21.55 -3.96 -10.09
CA GLU A 483 21.14 -2.71 -9.45
C GLU A 483 21.28 -1.53 -10.41
N MET A 484 20.21 -0.75 -10.53
CA MET A 484 20.15 0.45 -11.35
C MET A 484 19.16 1.44 -10.74
N ILE A 485 19.67 2.51 -10.14
CA ILE A 485 18.87 3.51 -9.42
C ILE A 485 18.88 4.81 -10.25
N PRO A 486 17.73 5.21 -10.83
CA PRO A 486 17.65 6.45 -11.59
C PRO A 486 17.93 7.67 -10.71
N THR A 487 18.71 8.61 -11.24
CA THR A 487 18.89 9.94 -10.66
C THR A 487 17.60 10.75 -10.73
N LEU A 488 17.49 11.80 -9.92
CA LEU A 488 16.36 12.74 -9.98
C LEU A 488 16.15 13.27 -11.41
N GLN A 489 17.23 13.65 -12.10
CA GLN A 489 17.14 14.19 -13.45
C GLN A 489 16.56 13.18 -14.44
N GLU A 490 16.98 11.91 -14.37
CA GLU A 490 16.48 10.84 -15.23
C GLU A 490 14.99 10.55 -14.98
N ILE A 491 14.57 10.56 -13.71
CA ILE A 491 13.15 10.43 -13.32
C ILE A 491 12.33 11.58 -13.93
N LEU A 492 12.81 12.82 -13.82
CA LEU A 492 12.12 14.00 -14.34
C LEU A 492 12.10 14.05 -15.88
N GLN A 493 13.13 13.48 -16.54
CA GLN A 493 13.18 13.31 -18.00
C GLN A 493 12.31 12.15 -18.51
N LYS A 494 11.74 11.32 -17.61
CA LYS A 494 10.93 10.14 -17.94
C LYS A 494 11.66 9.12 -18.83
N LYS A 495 12.98 9.02 -18.69
CA LYS A 495 13.78 7.97 -19.34
C LYS A 495 13.65 6.66 -18.56
N ASP A 496 13.41 5.55 -19.26
CA ASP A 496 13.30 4.24 -18.63
C ASP A 496 14.59 3.44 -18.85
N LEU A 497 15.66 3.90 -18.20
CA LEU A 497 16.99 3.34 -18.39
C LEU A 497 17.06 1.84 -18.02
N GLN A 498 16.27 1.41 -17.03
CA GLN A 498 16.25 0.00 -16.61
C GLN A 498 15.64 -0.89 -17.71
N LEU A 499 14.57 -0.43 -18.36
CA LEU A 499 14.00 -1.12 -19.51
C LEU A 499 14.97 -1.08 -20.70
N GLU A 500 15.57 0.08 -20.99
CA GLU A 500 16.56 0.22 -22.07
C GLU A 500 17.76 -0.73 -21.90
N TRP A 501 18.25 -0.89 -20.67
CA TRP A 501 19.32 -1.84 -20.35
C TRP A 501 18.90 -3.28 -20.67
N ILE A 502 17.72 -3.73 -20.22
CA ILE A 502 17.21 -5.08 -20.54
C ILE A 502 17.09 -5.27 -22.06
N MET A 503 16.57 -4.26 -22.78
CA MET A 503 16.43 -4.33 -24.23
C MET A 503 17.78 -4.45 -24.94
N ASN A 504 18.84 -3.84 -24.40
CA ASN A 504 20.19 -3.97 -24.94
C ASN A 504 20.82 -5.33 -24.61
N GLU A 505 20.61 -5.83 -23.40
CA GLU A 505 21.06 -7.15 -22.96
C GLU A 505 20.48 -8.26 -23.85
N ILE A 506 19.17 -8.20 -24.12
CA ILE A 506 18.47 -9.13 -25.01
C ILE A 506 19.05 -9.11 -26.43
N LYS A 507 19.36 -7.91 -26.96
CA LYS A 507 19.97 -7.78 -28.31
C LYS A 507 21.37 -8.38 -28.36
N ASN A 508 22.17 -8.16 -27.33
CA ASN A 508 23.55 -8.68 -27.27
C ASN A 508 23.55 -10.22 -27.20
N ASN A 509 22.71 -10.80 -26.35
CA ASN A 509 22.61 -12.26 -26.21
C ASN A 509 22.05 -12.94 -27.47
N GLY A 510 21.17 -12.25 -28.21
CA GLY A 510 20.67 -12.72 -29.51
C GLY A 510 21.70 -12.69 -30.65
N ASN A 511 22.78 -11.91 -30.52
CA ASN A 511 23.88 -11.87 -31.49
C ASN A 511 24.95 -12.92 -31.19
N SER A 512 25.19 -13.26 -29.92
CA SER A 512 26.17 -14.28 -29.49
C SER A 512 25.79 -15.71 -29.90
N THR A 513 24.52 -15.97 -30.22
CA THR A 513 24.01 -17.29 -30.66
C THR A 513 23.98 -17.45 -32.20
N LYS A 514 24.51 -16.47 -32.95
CA LYS A 514 24.58 -16.49 -34.43
C LYS A 514 25.99 -16.68 -35.00
N VAL A 515 26.95 -17.10 -34.18
CA VAL A 515 28.33 -17.43 -34.62
C VAL A 515 28.54 -18.94 -34.62
#